data_AF-A0ABD5GPQ7-F1
#
_entry.id   AF-A0ABD5GPQ7-F1
#
_cell.length_a   1.000
_cell.length_b   1.000
_cell.length_c   1.000
_cell.angle_alpha   90.00
_cell.angle_beta   90.00
_cell.angle_gamma   90.00
#
_symmetry.space_group_name_H-M   'P 1'
#
loop_
_entity.id
_entity.type
_entity.pdbx_description
1 polymer ?
#
loop_
_entity_poly.entity_id
_entity_poly.type
_entity_poly.pdbx_seq_one_letter_code
_entity_poly.pdbx_strand_id
1 'polypeptide(L)'
;MEVKSGEKIKDGIDTIGKKTTLHTVKNKVSAPYKKPTVINVFGDGFSQEIDVVTLAIQMGVLKKMNEWYSFNGQKLGRGIFSVKK
;
A
#
# COMPACT_ATOMS: atom_id res chain seq x y z
N MET A 1 -18.00 4.39 -8.43
CA MET A 1 -16.62 4.08 -7.97
C MET A 1 -15.85 3.68 -9.20
N GLU A 2 -14.70 4.28 -9.44
CA GLU A 2 -13.86 3.97 -10.60
C GLU A 2 -12.58 3.29 -10.11
N VAL A 3 -12.14 2.27 -10.84
CA VAL A 3 -10.94 1.50 -10.53
C VAL A 3 -9.90 1.77 -11.60
N LYS A 4 -8.72 2.25 -11.18
CA LYS A 4 -7.58 2.47 -12.08
C LYS A 4 -6.43 1.56 -11.68
N SER A 5 -5.99 0.71 -12.60
CA SER A 5 -4.77 -0.08 -12.42
C SER A 5 -3.55 0.82 -12.63
N GLY A 6 -2.61 0.76 -11.70
CA GLY A 6 -1.37 1.53 -11.72
C GLY A 6 -0.14 0.66 -11.83
N GLU A 7 0.90 1.04 -11.07
CA GLU A 7 2.24 0.46 -11.12
C GLU A 7 2.27 -1.03 -10.73
N LYS A 8 3.12 -1.79 -11.43
CA LYS A 8 3.36 -3.21 -11.12
C LYS A 8 4.41 -3.31 -10.01
N ILE A 9 4.12 -4.09 -8.99
CA ILE A 9 5.05 -4.39 -7.89
C ILE A 9 5.79 -5.67 -8.24
N LYS A 10 7.13 -5.60 -8.21
CA LYS A 10 8.02 -6.72 -8.53
C LYS A 10 8.87 -7.10 -7.32
N ASP A 11 9.10 -8.40 -7.12
CA ASP A 11 10.22 -8.93 -6.33
C ASP A 11 11.25 -9.46 -7.32
N GLY A 12 12.37 -8.76 -7.46
CA GLY A 12 13.38 -9.14 -8.44
C GLY A 12 12.80 -9.24 -9.87
N ILE A 13 12.62 -10.47 -10.35
CA ILE A 13 12.15 -10.78 -11.71
C ILE A 13 10.62 -10.97 -11.74
N ASP A 14 10.03 -11.45 -10.66
CA ASP A 14 8.61 -11.83 -10.62
C ASP A 14 7.71 -10.66 -10.25
N THR A 15 6.56 -10.57 -10.92
CA THR A 15 5.56 -9.54 -10.61
C THR A 15 4.58 -10.08 -9.57
N ILE A 16 4.74 -9.64 -8.33
CA ILE A 16 3.96 -10.10 -7.17
C ILE A 16 2.57 -9.44 -7.14
N GLY A 17 2.42 -8.25 -7.72
CA GLY A 17 1.15 -7.53 -7.64
C GLY A 17 1.07 -6.24 -8.44
N LYS A 18 -0.03 -5.52 -8.22
CA LYS A 18 -0.32 -4.21 -8.84
C LYS A 18 -0.87 -3.24 -7.80
N LYS A 19 -0.38 -2.01 -7.86
CA LYS A 19 -0.96 -0.86 -7.17
C LYS A 19 -2.23 -0.44 -7.90
N THR A 20 -3.35 -0.38 -7.18
CA THR A 20 -4.66 -0.03 -7.74
C THR A 20 -5.19 1.22 -7.02
N THR A 21 -5.58 2.23 -7.78
CA THR A 21 -6.19 3.45 -7.23
C THR A 21 -7.69 3.36 -7.39
N LEU A 22 -8.42 3.50 -6.29
CA LEU A 22 -9.87 3.51 -6.28
C LEU A 22 -10.34 4.96 -6.16
N HIS A 23 -11.19 5.41 -7.07
CA HIS A 23 -11.73 6.77 -7.06
C HIS A 23 -13.22 6.77 -6.73
N THR A 24 -13.57 7.41 -5.62
CA THR A 24 -14.95 7.49 -5.16
C THR A 24 -15.66 8.68 -5.82
N VAL A 25 -16.18 8.48 -7.02
CA VAL A 25 -16.86 9.55 -7.82
C VAL A 25 -18.13 10.07 -7.17
N LYS A 26 -18.93 9.21 -6.53
CA LYS A 26 -20.19 9.59 -5.89
C LYS A 26 -20.26 8.96 -4.51
N ASN A 27 -20.38 9.78 -3.48
CA ASN A 27 -20.61 9.37 -2.11
C ASN A 27 -21.66 10.31 -1.51
N LYS A 28 -22.75 9.75 -0.97
CA LYS A 28 -23.83 10.52 -0.32
C LYS A 28 -23.68 10.61 1.20
N VAL A 29 -22.77 9.82 1.79
CA VAL A 29 -22.61 9.70 3.26
C VAL A 29 -21.39 10.47 3.77
N SER A 30 -20.34 10.58 2.97
CA SER A 30 -19.11 11.30 3.29
C SER A 30 -18.63 12.08 2.07
N ALA A 31 -17.67 12.97 2.27
CA ALA A 31 -17.00 13.73 1.21
C ALA A 31 -16.68 12.84 -0.02
N PRO A 32 -17.17 13.22 -1.22
CA PRO A 32 -16.88 12.52 -2.46
C PRO A 32 -15.44 12.79 -2.94
N TYR A 33 -15.03 12.11 -4.01
CA TYR A 33 -13.76 12.26 -4.72
C TYR A 33 -12.47 11.81 -4.00
N LYS A 34 -12.59 11.10 -2.87
CA LYS A 34 -11.44 10.44 -2.23
C LYS A 34 -10.79 9.42 -3.17
N LYS A 35 -9.45 9.32 -3.10
CA LYS A 35 -8.63 8.43 -3.93
C LYS A 35 -7.77 7.49 -3.07
N PRO A 36 -8.36 6.49 -2.39
CA PRO A 36 -7.56 5.48 -1.72
C PRO A 36 -6.73 4.67 -2.71
N THR A 37 -5.52 4.33 -2.28
CA THR A 37 -4.56 3.52 -3.02
C THR A 37 -4.42 2.21 -2.28
N VAL A 38 -4.63 1.10 -2.98
CA VAL A 38 -4.56 -0.26 -2.42
C VAL A 38 -3.60 -1.12 -3.23
N ILE A 39 -2.96 -2.08 -2.57
CA ILE A 39 -2.08 -3.03 -3.25
C ILE A 39 -2.81 -4.36 -3.46
N ASN A 40 -2.95 -4.75 -4.73
CA ASN A 40 -3.49 -6.05 -5.12
C ASN A 40 -2.34 -7.02 -5.37
N VAL A 41 -2.22 -8.05 -4.54
CA VAL A 41 -1.25 -9.14 -4.67
C VAL A 41 -1.89 -10.26 -5.49
N PHE A 42 -1.18 -10.78 -6.49
CA PHE A 42 -1.70 -11.88 -7.29
C PHE A 42 -1.77 -13.16 -6.45
N GLY A 43 -2.90 -13.86 -6.48
CA GLY A 43 -3.15 -15.07 -5.68
C GLY A 43 -3.85 -14.81 -4.35
N ASP A 44 -3.44 -13.77 -3.61
CA ASP A 44 -4.00 -13.42 -2.29
C ASP A 44 -5.07 -12.31 -2.33
N GLY A 45 -5.12 -11.52 -3.41
CA GLY A 45 -6.02 -10.38 -3.52
C GLY A 45 -5.51 -9.14 -2.78
N PHE A 46 -6.42 -8.36 -2.18
CA PHE A 46 -6.06 -7.14 -1.45
C PHE A 46 -5.46 -7.48 -0.08
N SER A 47 -4.19 -7.13 0.12
CA SER A 47 -3.51 -7.36 1.40
C SER A 47 -3.74 -6.20 2.35
N GLN A 48 -4.54 -6.43 3.40
CA GLN A 48 -4.84 -5.45 4.43
C GLN A 48 -3.59 -4.99 5.18
N GLU A 49 -2.65 -5.90 5.42
CA GLU A 49 -1.41 -5.63 6.17
C GLU A 49 -0.54 -4.59 5.45
N ILE A 50 -0.41 -4.74 4.12
CA ILE A 50 0.38 -3.84 3.28
C ILE A 50 -0.28 -2.47 3.17
N ASP A 51 -1.61 -2.43 3.09
CA ASP A 51 -2.37 -1.18 3.07
C ASP A 51 -2.21 -0.42 4.40
N VAL A 52 -2.21 -1.11 5.54
CA VAL A 52 -1.93 -0.52 6.86
C VAL A 52 -0.52 0.06 6.91
N VAL A 53 0.49 -0.65 6.43
CA VAL A 53 1.87 -0.15 6.36
C VAL A 53 1.96 1.08 5.46
N THR A 54 1.30 1.06 4.31
CA THR A 54 1.26 2.20 3.37
C THR A 54 0.62 3.42 4.01
N LEU A 55 -0.49 3.23 4.72
CA LEU A 55 -1.16 4.29 5.47
C LEU A 55 -0.27 4.83 6.60
N ALA A 56 0.40 3.96 7.34
CA ALA A 56 1.30 4.35 8.42
C ALA A 56 2.51 5.15 7.91
N ILE A 57 3.00 4.89 6.70
CA ILE A 57 4.03 5.72 6.04
C ILE A 57 3.44 7.09 5.67
N GLN A 58 2.23 7.13 5.10
CA GLN A 58 1.55 8.39 4.76
C GLN A 58 1.27 9.27 5.98
N MET A 59 0.94 8.65 7.12
CA MET A 59 0.71 9.34 8.40
C MET A 59 2.01 9.69 9.14
N GLY A 60 3.18 9.34 8.61
CA GLY A 60 4.48 9.64 9.20
C GLY A 60 4.83 8.81 10.44
N VAL A 61 4.04 7.80 10.75
CA VAL A 61 4.25 6.86 11.88
C VAL A 61 5.41 5.91 11.55
N LEU A 62 5.50 5.46 10.30
CA LEU A 62 6.62 4.71 9.77
C LEU A 62 7.55 5.60 8.95
N LYS A 63 8.85 5.57 9.27
CA LYS A 63 9.88 6.25 8.51
C LYS A 63 10.47 5.30 7.48
N LYS A 64 10.40 5.67 6.21
CA LYS A 64 11.03 4.95 5.10
C LYS A 64 12.40 5.57 4.80
N MET A 65 13.47 4.80 4.98
CA MET A 65 14.82 5.15 4.54
C MET A 65 15.23 4.19 3.42
N ASN A 66 15.07 4.62 2.17
CA ASN A 66 15.26 3.78 0.99
C ASN A 66 14.39 2.51 1.04
N GLU A 67 15.00 1.34 1.15
CA GLU A 67 14.32 0.05 1.28
C GLU A 67 14.05 -0.36 2.74
N TRP A 68 14.50 0.42 3.73
CA TRP A 68 14.36 0.12 5.15
C TRP A 68 13.16 0.84 5.77
N TYR A 69 12.38 0.09 6.57
CA TYR A 69 11.28 0.63 7.37
C TYR A 69 11.70 0.72 8.83
N SER A 70 11.46 1.89 9.44
CA SER A 70 11.72 2.14 10.85
C SER A 70 10.45 2.61 11.55
N PHE A 71 10.17 2.02 12.70
CA PHE A 71 9.07 2.42 13.58
C PHE A 71 9.65 2.88 14.91
N ASN A 72 9.43 4.13 15.26
CA ASN A 72 9.83 4.70 16.56
C ASN A 72 11.30 4.39 16.99
N GLY A 73 12.23 4.38 16.04
CA GLY A 73 13.65 4.07 16.28
C GLY A 73 14.05 2.59 16.14
N GLN A 74 13.10 1.66 16.09
CA GLN A 74 13.35 0.25 15.83
C GLN A 74 13.29 -0.05 14.32
N LYS A 75 14.29 -0.77 13.80
CA LYS A 75 14.35 -1.20 12.41
C LYS A 75 13.45 -2.43 12.23
N LEU A 76 12.43 -2.34 11.38
CA LEU A 76 11.48 -3.42 11.12
C LEU A 76 11.96 -4.40 10.04
N GLY A 77 12.69 -3.92 9.04
CA GLY A 77 13.22 -4.77 7.98
C GLY A 77 13.40 -4.07 6.64
N ARG A 78 13.87 -4.86 5.67
CA ARG A 78 14.06 -4.44 4.27
C ARG A 78 12.90 -4.94 3.42
N GLY A 79 12.20 -4.03 2.74
CA GLY A 79 11.09 -4.36 1.84
C GLY A 79 9.71 -4.39 2.52
N ILE A 80 8.66 -4.08 1.74
CA ILE A 80 7.30 -3.87 2.26
C ILE A 80 6.68 -5.17 2.79
N PHE A 81 7.00 -6.30 2.16
CA PHE A 81 6.52 -7.61 2.54
C PHE A 81 7.24 -8.16 3.78
N SER A 82 8.47 -7.72 4.05
CA SER A 82 9.23 -8.17 5.22
C SER A 82 8.64 -7.65 6.54
N VAL A 83 7.82 -6.59 6.50
CA VAL A 83 7.15 -6.03 7.69
C VAL A 83 6.00 -6.94 8.18
N LYS A 84 5.63 -7.96 7.40
CA LYS A 84 4.57 -8.92 7.73
C LYS A 84 4.96 -9.93 8.83
N LYS A 85 6.22 -9.97 9.27
CA LYS A 85 6.73 -11.02 10.16
C LYS A 85 6.67 -10.64 11.64
#